data_AF-A0A0W8D485-F1
#
_entry.id   AF-A0A0W8D485-F1
#
_cell.length_a   1.000
_cell.length_b   1.000
_cell.length_c   1.000
_cell.angle_alpha   90.00
_cell.angle_beta   90.00
_cell.angle_gamma   90.00
#
_symmetry.space_group_name_H-M   'P 1'
#
loop_
_entity.id
_entity.type
_entity.pdbx_description
1 polymer ?
#
loop_
_entity_poly.entity_id
_entity_poly.type
_entity_poly.pdbx_seq_one_letter_code
_entity_poly.pdbx_strand_id
1 'polypeptide(L)'
;MTTNERSTMLSNMLNQCSEDTRLSIVVYGIPNKDCDAGLSSGGSVKSTDDYKAFLKQLTDAVGDRKVLYVVEPDAVGLLAKENSCGSSAGYLENLKVAVEALSANANAELYVDVGYWMLADSTNSAKIAPIMQELGTCGKVKGVTINTSNYRSTDECTTYCTNFQTAMGKSDMSCVVDTSRNYNGSPTSDWCNVQTAGIGKPPTSETGVSNIDYFMWIKPPGESDGECSTGGTSAGSFYADGFTKLWDQGYFVGEGGLKTIAAGTGVVTQQSNQTSAGSSVDQISPVDQEVSGVGTVAPAQL
;
A
#
# COMPACT_ATOMS: atom_id res chain seq x y z
N MET A 1 -4.64 15.02 -3.33
CA MET A 1 -5.86 14.53 -4.02
C MET A 1 -7.10 15.23 -3.49
N THR A 2 -7.81 15.93 -4.36
CA THR A 2 -9.13 16.55 -4.13
C THR A 2 -10.24 15.48 -4.12
N THR A 3 -11.46 15.87 -3.72
CA THR A 3 -12.63 14.98 -3.76
C THR A 3 -12.94 14.47 -5.17
N ASN A 4 -12.79 15.31 -6.19
CA ASN A 4 -13.06 14.93 -7.58
C ASN A 4 -12.01 13.95 -8.11
N GLU A 5 -10.72 14.21 -7.86
CA GLU A 5 -9.64 13.30 -8.24
C GLU A 5 -9.82 11.92 -7.59
N ARG A 6 -10.18 11.88 -6.30
CA ARG A 6 -10.48 10.63 -5.59
C ARG A 6 -11.69 9.90 -6.17
N SER A 7 -12.74 10.64 -6.54
CA SER A 7 -13.92 10.04 -7.19
C SER A 7 -13.56 9.38 -8.52
N THR A 8 -12.74 10.05 -9.33
CA THR A 8 -12.25 9.52 -10.61
C THR A 8 -11.36 8.30 -10.40
N MET A 9 -10.44 8.35 -9.43
CA MET A 9 -9.58 7.22 -9.07
C MET A 9 -10.42 5.99 -8.68
N LEU A 10 -11.38 6.15 -7.76
CA LEU A 10 -12.25 5.07 -7.31
C LEU A 10 -13.06 4.48 -8.47
N SER A 11 -13.65 5.34 -9.31
CA SER A 11 -14.40 4.89 -10.48
C SER A 11 -13.53 4.10 -11.46
N ASN A 12 -12.32 4.57 -11.74
CA ASN A 12 -11.38 3.90 -12.63
C ASN A 12 -10.94 2.54 -12.08
N MET A 13 -10.67 2.45 -10.77
CA MET A 13 -10.29 1.21 -10.10
C MET A 13 -11.44 0.19 -10.17
N LEU A 14 -12.66 0.61 -9.82
CA LEU A 14 -13.83 -0.26 -9.81
C LEU A 14 -14.18 -0.78 -11.21
N ASN A 15 -14.03 0.05 -12.25
CA ASN A 15 -14.29 -0.34 -13.64
C ASN A 15 -13.23 -1.30 -14.22
N GLN A 16 -12.00 -1.29 -13.68
CA GLN A 16 -10.93 -2.18 -14.14
C GLN A 16 -10.94 -3.53 -13.42
N CYS A 17 -11.51 -3.60 -12.21
CA CYS A 17 -11.56 -4.82 -11.42
C CYS A 17 -12.95 -5.46 -11.48
N SER A 18 -13.04 -6.66 -12.07
CA SER A 18 -14.25 -7.51 -12.04
C SER A 18 -14.88 -7.57 -10.63
N GLU A 19 -16.20 -7.56 -10.55
CA GLU A 19 -16.97 -7.68 -9.30
C GLU A 19 -16.60 -8.92 -8.45
N ASP A 20 -16.14 -9.98 -9.10
CA ASP A 20 -15.71 -11.21 -8.41
C ASP A 20 -14.36 -11.05 -7.67
N THR A 21 -13.56 -10.06 -8.07
CA THR A 21 -12.24 -9.76 -7.48
C THR A 21 -12.41 -9.02 -6.16
N ARG A 22 -11.65 -9.44 -5.15
CA ARG A 22 -11.49 -8.67 -3.91
C ARG A 22 -10.60 -7.46 -4.16
N LEU A 23 -11.13 -6.26 -3.94
CA LEU A 23 -10.35 -5.03 -3.98
C LEU A 23 -9.40 -4.97 -2.78
N SER A 24 -8.20 -4.42 -2.97
CA SER A 24 -7.26 -4.13 -1.88
C SER A 24 -7.03 -2.63 -1.82
N ILE A 25 -7.40 -2.01 -0.70
CA ILE A 25 -7.40 -0.56 -0.55
C ILE A 25 -6.65 -0.18 0.73
N VAL A 26 -5.66 0.71 0.58
CA VAL A 26 -5.00 1.35 1.72
C VAL A 26 -5.77 2.63 2.05
N VAL A 27 -6.34 2.68 3.25
CA VAL A 27 -7.01 3.87 3.77
C VAL A 27 -5.95 4.68 4.53
N TYR A 28 -5.52 5.80 3.95
CA TYR A 28 -4.47 6.66 4.53
C TYR A 28 -4.87 8.14 4.54
N GLY A 29 -5.97 8.40 5.26
CA GLY A 29 -6.67 9.67 5.30
C GLY A 29 -6.83 10.26 6.69
N ILE A 30 -6.29 9.65 7.75
CA ILE A 30 -6.49 10.14 9.12
C ILE A 30 -6.00 11.59 9.29
N PRO A 31 -6.73 12.47 9.99
CA PRO A 31 -6.26 13.83 10.26
C PRO A 31 -4.94 13.82 11.03
N ASN A 32 -4.05 14.75 10.72
CA ASN A 32 -2.70 14.82 11.31
C ASN A 32 -1.89 13.53 11.13
N LYS A 33 -2.10 12.78 10.03
CA LYS A 33 -1.28 11.61 9.68
C LYS A 33 0.20 11.94 9.61
N ASP A 34 1.01 10.92 9.83
CA ASP A 34 2.48 11.03 9.90
C ASP A 34 2.93 12.11 10.91
N CYS A 35 2.39 12.01 12.14
CA CYS A 35 2.65 12.98 13.19
C CYS A 35 4.08 12.92 13.79
N ASP A 36 4.87 11.91 13.44
CA ASP A 36 6.23 11.71 13.95
C ASP A 36 7.29 12.08 12.90
N ALA A 37 7.24 11.51 11.69
CA ALA A 37 8.25 11.75 10.66
C ALA A 37 7.94 12.96 9.75
N GLY A 38 6.66 13.22 9.49
CA GLY A 38 6.18 14.42 8.81
C GLY A 38 6.38 14.48 7.28
N LEU A 39 7.03 13.47 6.67
CA LEU A 39 7.31 13.42 5.22
C LEU A 39 6.07 13.15 4.36
N SER A 40 5.03 12.58 4.94
CA SER A 40 3.78 12.15 4.29
C SER A 40 2.52 12.80 4.90
N SER A 41 2.67 13.95 5.54
CA SER A 41 1.60 14.69 6.26
C SER A 41 0.63 15.50 5.38
N GLY A 42 0.85 15.51 4.05
CA GLY A 42 0.00 16.20 3.08
C GLY A 42 -1.40 15.61 2.93
N GLY A 43 -2.30 16.33 2.25
CA GLY A 43 -3.67 15.85 1.94
C GLY A 43 -4.77 16.85 2.31
N SER A 44 -6.01 16.55 1.90
CA SER A 44 -7.18 17.42 2.09
C SER A 44 -7.94 17.18 3.40
N VAL A 45 -7.70 16.06 4.08
CA VAL A 45 -8.39 15.71 5.34
C VAL A 45 -7.69 16.41 6.49
N LYS A 46 -8.39 17.34 7.18
CA LYS A 46 -7.82 18.16 8.26
C LYS A 46 -8.58 18.06 9.58
N SER A 47 -9.77 17.46 9.56
CA SER A 47 -10.64 17.30 10.73
C SER A 47 -11.34 15.94 10.72
N THR A 48 -11.94 15.57 11.84
CA THR A 48 -12.79 14.37 11.92
C THR A 48 -13.98 14.42 10.96
N ASP A 49 -14.56 15.59 10.71
CA ASP A 49 -15.67 15.73 9.76
C ASP A 49 -15.20 15.54 8.32
N ASP A 50 -14.01 16.06 7.96
CA ASP A 50 -13.39 15.78 6.66
C ASP A 50 -13.12 14.28 6.51
N TYR A 51 -12.68 13.63 7.59
CA TYR A 51 -12.37 12.20 7.58
C TYR A 51 -13.62 11.34 7.41
N LYS A 52 -14.73 11.68 8.08
CA LYS A 52 -16.05 11.07 7.84
C LYS A 52 -16.50 11.24 6.40
N ALA A 53 -16.34 12.43 5.82
CA ALA A 53 -16.70 12.67 4.42
C ALA A 53 -15.81 11.86 3.46
N PHE A 54 -14.51 11.76 3.75
CA PHE A 54 -13.56 10.92 3.02
C PHE A 54 -13.95 9.43 3.05
N LEU A 55 -14.22 8.89 4.24
CA LEU A 55 -14.66 7.50 4.42
C LEU A 55 -16.02 7.24 3.76
N LYS A 56 -16.95 8.19 3.85
CA LYS A 56 -18.26 8.06 3.21
C LYS A 56 -18.12 7.95 1.69
N GLN A 57 -17.29 8.79 1.07
CA GLN A 57 -17.06 8.70 -0.38
C GLN A 57 -16.46 7.34 -0.79
N LEU A 58 -15.52 6.83 0.01
CA LEU A 58 -14.92 5.52 -0.23
C LEU A 58 -15.96 4.39 -0.10
N THR A 59 -16.72 4.37 0.99
CA THR A 59 -17.72 3.34 1.26
C THR A 59 -18.89 3.38 0.29
N ASP A 60 -19.37 4.57 -0.10
CA ASP A 60 -20.39 4.74 -1.14
C ASP A 60 -19.92 4.15 -2.48
N ALA A 61 -18.65 4.35 -2.85
CA ALA A 61 -18.10 3.85 -4.11
C ALA A 61 -17.88 2.33 -4.10
N VAL A 62 -17.36 1.79 -2.99
CA VAL A 62 -17.09 0.35 -2.86
C VAL A 62 -18.39 -0.45 -2.70
N GLY A 63 -19.41 0.12 -2.06
CA GLY A 63 -20.67 -0.57 -1.78
C GLY A 63 -20.44 -1.89 -1.03
N ASP A 64 -21.15 -2.95 -1.44
CA ASP A 64 -21.06 -4.28 -0.85
C ASP A 64 -19.98 -5.18 -1.49
N ARG A 65 -19.06 -4.62 -2.29
CA ARG A 65 -18.03 -5.42 -2.95
C ARG A 65 -17.12 -6.13 -1.94
N LYS A 66 -16.54 -7.27 -2.36
CA LYS A 66 -15.44 -7.89 -1.62
C LYS A 66 -14.27 -6.92 -1.58
N VAL A 67 -13.84 -6.53 -0.39
CA VAL A 67 -12.74 -5.58 -0.19
C VAL A 67 -11.89 -6.00 1.00
N LEU A 68 -10.58 -5.75 0.92
CA LEU A 68 -9.64 -5.79 2.03
C LEU A 68 -9.13 -4.36 2.26
N TYR A 69 -9.33 -3.86 3.47
CA TYR A 69 -8.82 -2.56 3.89
C TYR A 69 -7.59 -2.73 4.77
N VAL A 70 -6.49 -2.09 4.35
CA VAL A 70 -5.37 -1.75 5.22
C VAL A 70 -5.70 -0.40 5.83
N VAL A 71 -5.96 -0.36 7.13
CA VAL A 71 -6.50 0.83 7.79
C VAL A 71 -5.39 1.62 8.47
N GLU A 72 -5.16 2.83 7.96
CA GLU A 72 -4.33 3.90 8.51
C GLU A 72 -2.93 3.44 8.95
N PRO A 73 -2.02 3.21 8.00
CA PRO A 73 -0.60 2.95 8.25
C PRO A 73 -0.04 3.80 9.41
N ASP A 74 0.69 3.13 10.30
CA ASP A 74 1.35 3.69 11.49
C ASP A 74 0.43 4.19 12.62
N ALA A 75 -0.89 4.34 12.38
CA ALA A 75 -1.76 5.06 13.32
C ALA A 75 -1.86 4.40 14.70
N VAL A 76 -2.09 3.08 14.79
CA VAL A 76 -2.14 2.42 16.10
C VAL A 76 -0.75 2.41 16.76
N GLY A 77 0.32 2.26 15.98
CA GLY A 77 1.68 2.27 16.50
C GLY A 77 2.06 3.62 17.12
N LEU A 78 1.77 4.70 16.41
CA LEU A 78 1.99 6.08 16.87
C LEU A 78 1.05 6.48 18.00
N LEU A 79 -0.14 5.87 18.09
CA LEU A 79 -1.06 6.03 19.22
C LEU A 79 -0.53 5.34 20.48
N ALA A 80 0.03 4.13 20.37
CA ALA A 80 0.43 3.29 21.50
C ALA A 80 1.81 3.62 22.10
N LYS A 81 2.67 4.33 21.35
CA LYS A 81 4.02 4.72 21.78
C LYS A 81 4.00 5.63 23.02
N GLU A 82 5.07 5.61 23.81
CA GLU A 82 5.25 6.61 24.86
C GLU A 82 5.45 8.01 24.25
N ASN A 83 4.93 9.06 24.90
CA ASN A 83 4.85 10.41 24.33
C ASN A 83 4.17 10.43 22.94
N SER A 84 3.13 9.61 22.80
CA SER A 84 2.36 9.42 21.57
C SER A 84 1.84 10.72 20.95
N CYS A 85 2.35 11.04 19.76
CA CYS A 85 1.78 12.10 18.93
C CYS A 85 0.36 11.73 18.46
N GLY A 86 0.09 10.44 18.26
CA GLY A 86 -1.22 9.94 17.84
C GLY A 86 -2.33 10.23 18.84
N SER A 87 -2.02 10.19 20.15
CA SER A 87 -2.98 10.52 21.21
C SER A 87 -3.43 11.97 21.11
N SER A 88 -2.48 12.91 21.02
CA SER A 88 -2.77 14.34 20.88
C SER A 88 -3.40 14.70 19.53
N ALA A 89 -3.11 13.91 18.50
CA ALA A 89 -3.68 14.04 17.16
C ALA A 89 -5.11 13.47 17.03
N GLY A 90 -5.64 12.81 18.07
CA GLY A 90 -6.98 12.23 18.07
C GLY A 90 -7.10 10.95 17.25
N TYR A 91 -6.03 10.15 17.14
CA TYR A 91 -6.03 8.94 16.31
C TYR A 91 -7.05 7.91 16.79
N LEU A 92 -7.19 7.68 18.09
CA LEU A 92 -8.13 6.68 18.62
C LEU A 92 -9.57 6.95 18.15
N GLU A 93 -10.06 8.18 18.32
CA GLU A 93 -11.43 8.53 17.94
C GLU A 93 -11.65 8.47 16.43
N ASN A 94 -10.67 8.86 15.62
CA ASN A 94 -10.77 8.71 14.17
C ASN A 94 -10.68 7.25 13.72
N LEU A 95 -9.85 6.41 14.36
CA LEU A 95 -9.79 4.98 14.05
C LEU A 95 -11.11 4.27 14.36
N LYS A 96 -11.80 4.64 15.45
CA LYS A 96 -13.16 4.15 15.74
C LYS A 96 -14.13 4.49 14.61
N VAL A 97 -14.12 5.73 14.14
CA VAL A 97 -14.93 6.20 12.99
C VAL A 97 -14.61 5.39 11.73
N ALA A 98 -13.34 5.08 11.48
CA ALA A 98 -12.92 4.27 10.34
C ALA A 98 -13.45 2.84 10.43
N VAL A 99 -13.29 2.19 11.58
CA VAL A 99 -13.73 0.80 11.78
C VAL A 99 -15.25 0.70 11.67
N GLU A 100 -16.00 1.62 12.28
CA GLU A 100 -17.47 1.67 12.17
C GLU A 100 -17.91 1.80 10.72
N ALA A 101 -17.35 2.76 9.97
CA ALA A 101 -17.73 3.00 8.58
C ALA A 101 -17.35 1.85 7.63
N LEU A 102 -16.11 1.39 7.69
CA LEU A 102 -15.56 0.41 6.74
C LEU A 102 -16.13 -1.00 6.97
N SER A 103 -16.41 -1.37 8.22
CA SER A 103 -16.94 -2.70 8.56
C SER A 103 -18.46 -2.83 8.33
N ALA A 104 -19.15 -1.74 7.98
CA ALA A 104 -20.56 -1.79 7.61
C ALA A 104 -20.82 -2.65 6.35
N ASN A 105 -19.83 -2.75 5.45
CA ASN A 105 -19.86 -3.72 4.35
C ASN A 105 -19.52 -5.12 4.89
N ALA A 106 -20.50 -6.03 4.86
CA ALA A 106 -20.36 -7.39 5.38
C ALA A 106 -19.31 -8.25 4.64
N ASN A 107 -18.90 -7.85 3.42
CA ASN A 107 -17.87 -8.52 2.63
C ASN A 107 -16.46 -7.96 2.85
N ALA A 108 -16.32 -6.91 3.68
CA ALA A 108 -15.05 -6.27 3.97
C ALA A 108 -14.20 -7.07 4.98
N GLU A 109 -12.90 -7.12 4.71
CA GLU A 109 -11.88 -7.60 5.65
C GLU A 109 -11.00 -6.42 6.08
N LEU A 110 -11.01 -6.08 7.37
CA LEU A 110 -10.25 -4.95 7.90
C LEU A 110 -9.01 -5.44 8.65
N TYR A 111 -7.85 -4.93 8.26
CA TYR A 111 -6.58 -5.11 8.96
C TYR A 111 -6.03 -3.74 9.35
N VAL A 112 -6.05 -3.44 10.65
CA VAL A 112 -5.57 -2.15 11.16
C VAL A 112 -4.05 -2.17 11.24
N ASP A 113 -3.38 -1.16 10.72
CA ASP A 113 -1.93 -1.10 10.80
C ASP A 113 -1.46 -0.70 12.19
N VAL A 114 -0.44 -1.40 12.69
CA VAL A 114 0.05 -1.23 14.07
C VAL A 114 1.50 -0.76 14.16
N GLY A 115 2.19 -0.58 13.03
CA GLY A 115 3.63 -0.37 12.99
C GLY A 115 4.41 -1.59 13.51
N TYR A 116 5.27 -2.18 12.68
CA TYR A 116 5.97 -3.44 13.08
C TYR A 116 6.75 -3.30 14.40
N TRP A 117 7.28 -2.11 14.68
CA TRP A 117 8.12 -1.83 15.83
C TRP A 117 7.39 -2.04 17.16
N MET A 118 6.07 -1.90 17.19
CA MET A 118 5.29 -2.17 18.39
C MET A 118 5.17 -3.67 18.69
N LEU A 119 5.36 -4.51 17.68
CA LEU A 119 5.26 -5.96 17.80
C LEU A 119 6.63 -6.65 17.88
N ALA A 120 7.71 -5.89 17.74
CA ALA A 120 9.07 -6.40 17.79
C ALA A 120 9.49 -6.89 19.18
N ASP A 121 8.85 -6.39 20.24
CA ASP A 121 9.01 -6.88 21.60
C ASP A 121 7.66 -7.01 22.32
N SER A 122 7.63 -7.89 23.32
CA SER A 122 6.39 -8.23 24.05
C SER A 122 5.85 -7.10 24.92
N THR A 123 6.70 -6.20 25.41
CA THR A 123 6.29 -5.09 26.28
C THR A 123 5.47 -4.08 25.49
N ASN A 124 5.94 -3.74 24.29
CA ASN A 124 5.20 -2.87 23.38
C ASN A 124 3.97 -3.56 22.80
N SER A 125 4.05 -4.86 22.50
CA SER A 125 2.90 -5.63 21.99
C SER A 125 1.71 -5.57 22.94
N ALA A 126 1.95 -5.62 24.26
CA ALA A 126 0.90 -5.53 25.28
C ALA A 126 0.13 -4.19 25.25
N LYS A 127 0.74 -3.10 24.74
CA LYS A 127 0.09 -1.78 24.61
C LYS A 127 -0.91 -1.73 23.45
N ILE A 128 -0.79 -2.63 22.46
CA ILE A 128 -1.66 -2.70 21.29
C ILE A 128 -3.02 -3.30 21.62
N ALA A 129 -3.04 -4.30 22.51
CA ALA A 129 -4.24 -5.04 22.85
C ALA A 129 -5.44 -4.19 23.29
N PRO A 130 -5.32 -3.25 24.27
CA PRO A 130 -6.45 -2.42 24.69
C PRO A 130 -7.00 -1.54 23.55
N ILE A 131 -6.13 -1.00 22.69
CA ILE A 131 -6.56 -0.19 21.53
C ILE A 131 -7.36 -1.05 20.55
N MET A 132 -6.83 -2.22 20.18
CA MET A 132 -7.51 -3.12 19.24
C MET A 132 -8.82 -3.68 19.79
N GLN A 133 -8.89 -3.93 21.11
CA GLN A 133 -10.14 -4.32 21.78
C GLN A 133 -11.18 -3.20 21.69
N GLU A 134 -10.78 -1.95 21.92
CA GLU A 134 -11.66 -0.79 21.83
C GLU A 134 -12.17 -0.58 20.39
N LEU A 135 -11.28 -0.67 19.39
CA LEU A 135 -11.67 -0.62 17.97
C LEU A 135 -12.62 -1.76 17.60
N GLY A 136 -12.42 -2.96 18.14
CA GLY A 136 -13.28 -4.11 17.92
C GLY A 136 -14.71 -3.94 18.46
N THR A 137 -14.95 -2.96 19.35
CA THR A 137 -16.32 -2.62 19.80
C THR A 137 -17.09 -1.79 18.77
N CYS A 138 -16.40 -1.15 17.82
CA CYS A 138 -16.99 -0.32 16.77
C CYS A 138 -17.34 -1.10 15.51
N GLY A 139 -16.78 -2.31 15.34
CA GLY A 139 -16.97 -3.09 14.12
C GLY A 139 -16.03 -4.28 14.00
N LYS A 140 -16.25 -5.12 12.98
CA LYS A 140 -15.44 -6.32 12.76
C LYS A 140 -14.06 -5.93 12.23
N VAL A 141 -13.02 -6.24 13.01
CA VAL A 141 -11.62 -6.19 12.60
C VAL A 141 -11.08 -7.61 12.54
N LYS A 142 -10.51 -8.00 11.39
CA LYS A 142 -10.01 -9.36 11.16
C LYS A 142 -8.62 -9.56 11.77
N GLY A 143 -7.83 -8.50 11.83
CA GLY A 143 -6.49 -8.56 12.39
C GLY A 143 -5.70 -7.28 12.17
N VAL A 144 -4.39 -7.43 11.96
CA VAL A 144 -3.48 -6.29 11.81
C VAL A 144 -2.66 -6.35 10.54
N THR A 145 -2.28 -5.18 10.05
CA THR A 145 -1.25 -5.06 9.01
C THR A 145 0.10 -4.79 9.67
N ILE A 146 1.14 -5.47 9.19
CA ILE A 146 2.51 -5.36 9.69
C ILE A 146 3.45 -5.07 8.51
N ASN A 147 4.55 -4.38 8.80
CA ASN A 147 5.64 -4.11 7.88
C ASN A 147 5.33 -3.10 6.76
N THR A 148 4.17 -2.43 6.81
CA THR A 148 3.79 -1.41 5.83
C THR A 148 4.92 -0.42 5.59
N SER A 149 5.33 -0.28 4.33
CA SER A 149 6.44 0.57 3.91
C SER A 149 7.78 0.26 4.59
N ASN A 150 7.97 -0.95 5.13
CA ASN A 150 9.17 -1.34 5.85
C ASN A 150 9.82 -2.59 5.26
N TYR A 151 10.85 -3.08 5.95
CA TYR A 151 11.82 -4.01 5.37
C TYR A 151 12.05 -5.26 6.23
N ARG A 152 11.19 -5.55 7.21
CA ARG A 152 11.34 -6.74 8.07
C ARG A 152 11.12 -8.01 7.26
N SER A 153 11.95 -9.01 7.49
CA SER A 153 11.81 -10.32 6.84
C SER A 153 10.45 -10.95 7.16
N THR A 154 10.01 -11.86 6.29
CA THR A 154 8.73 -12.57 6.50
C THR A 154 8.76 -13.41 7.79
N ASP A 155 9.92 -13.95 8.17
CA ASP A 155 10.10 -14.74 9.39
C ASP A 155 9.96 -13.85 10.65
N GLU A 156 10.55 -12.66 10.63
CA GLU A 156 10.33 -11.67 11.68
C GLU A 156 8.85 -11.30 11.79
N CYS A 157 8.19 -11.01 10.66
CA CYS A 157 6.77 -10.67 10.66
C CYS A 157 5.86 -11.81 11.17
N THR A 158 6.23 -13.07 10.93
CA THR A 158 5.55 -14.24 11.49
C THR A 158 5.63 -14.25 13.02
N THR A 159 6.80 -13.89 13.57
CA THR A 159 7.02 -13.74 15.01
C THR A 159 6.22 -12.56 15.56
N TYR A 160 6.22 -11.42 14.87
CA TYR A 160 5.46 -10.23 15.27
C TYR A 160 3.95 -10.50 15.30
N CYS A 161 3.43 -11.24 14.32
CA CYS A 161 2.04 -11.65 14.34
C CYS A 161 1.71 -12.55 15.53
N THR A 162 2.62 -13.46 15.89
CA THR A 162 2.48 -14.31 17.07
C THR A 162 2.47 -13.48 18.36
N ASN A 163 3.32 -12.45 18.45
CA ASN A 163 3.34 -11.52 19.58
C ASN A 163 2.01 -10.76 19.71
N PHE A 164 1.47 -10.29 18.58
CA PHE A 164 0.14 -9.66 18.53
C PHE A 164 -0.96 -10.60 19.00
N GLN A 165 -1.04 -11.82 18.46
CA GLN A 165 -2.03 -12.82 18.86
C GLN A 165 -1.94 -13.15 20.36
N THR A 166 -0.71 -13.24 20.88
CA THR A 166 -0.44 -13.47 22.30
C THR A 166 -0.93 -12.31 23.16
N ALA A 167 -0.62 -11.07 22.78
CA ALA A 167 -1.08 -9.87 23.49
C ALA A 167 -2.61 -9.74 23.48
N MET A 168 -3.26 -10.12 22.37
CA MET A 168 -4.72 -10.14 22.26
C MET A 168 -5.38 -11.30 23.00
N GLY A 169 -4.64 -12.37 23.30
CA GLY A 169 -5.21 -13.64 23.74
C GLY A 169 -6.14 -14.27 22.70
N LYS A 170 -5.88 -14.01 21.40
CA LYS A 170 -6.73 -14.39 20.26
C LYS A 170 -5.90 -14.93 19.11
N SER A 171 -5.91 -16.24 18.93
CA SER A 171 -5.18 -16.91 17.84
C SER A 171 -5.89 -16.86 16.49
N ASP A 172 -7.16 -16.42 16.46
CA ASP A 172 -7.99 -16.30 15.26
C ASP A 172 -7.84 -14.94 14.55
N MET A 173 -7.15 -13.97 15.17
CA MET A 173 -6.78 -12.72 14.52
C MET A 173 -5.46 -12.89 13.76
N SER A 174 -5.54 -12.93 12.43
CA SER A 174 -4.38 -13.08 11.55
C SER A 174 -3.71 -11.75 11.22
N CYS A 175 -2.58 -11.81 10.52
CA CYS A 175 -1.90 -10.63 10.00
C CYS A 175 -1.85 -10.59 8.48
N VAL A 176 -1.75 -9.38 7.96
CA VAL A 176 -1.28 -9.08 6.60
C VAL A 176 0.14 -8.57 6.70
N VAL A 177 1.01 -9.00 5.80
CA VAL A 177 2.41 -8.54 5.75
C VAL A 177 2.68 -7.81 4.45
N ASP A 178 3.19 -6.58 4.56
CA ASP A 178 3.77 -5.89 3.41
C ASP A 178 5.10 -6.55 3.01
N THR A 179 5.11 -7.17 1.83
CA THR A 179 6.29 -7.82 1.23
C THR A 179 6.87 -6.99 0.08
N SER A 180 6.43 -5.75 -0.11
CA SER A 180 6.84 -4.89 -1.23
C SER A 180 8.35 -4.74 -1.36
N ARG A 181 9.09 -4.67 -0.25
CA ARG A 181 10.53 -4.34 -0.22
C ARG A 181 11.35 -5.18 0.76
N ASN A 182 10.84 -6.33 1.20
CA ASN A 182 11.41 -7.05 2.34
C ASN A 182 12.25 -8.29 1.99
N TYR A 183 12.64 -8.49 0.73
CA TYR A 183 13.32 -9.71 0.30
C TYR A 183 14.61 -9.99 1.07
N ASN A 184 15.47 -8.98 1.23
CA ASN A 184 16.73 -9.09 1.96
C ASN A 184 16.58 -8.86 3.47
N GLY A 185 15.36 -8.59 3.95
CA GLY A 185 15.16 -8.04 5.28
C GLY A 185 15.88 -6.69 5.47
N SER A 186 16.06 -6.28 6.72
CA SER A 186 17.00 -5.21 7.07
C SER A 186 17.55 -5.43 8.48
N PRO A 187 18.87 -5.32 8.70
CA PRO A 187 19.47 -5.54 10.01
C PRO A 187 19.37 -4.31 10.93
N THR A 188 18.95 -3.16 10.41
CA THR A 188 18.83 -1.89 11.16
C THR A 188 17.36 -1.48 11.27
N SER A 189 17.07 -0.40 11.99
CA SER A 189 15.73 0.23 12.01
C SER A 189 15.58 1.32 10.95
N ASP A 190 16.49 1.41 9.97
CA ASP A 190 16.40 2.40 8.90
C ASP A 190 15.16 2.11 8.05
N TRP A 191 14.43 3.17 7.72
CA TRP A 191 13.17 3.10 7.00
C TRP A 191 13.18 3.91 5.70
N CYS A 192 14.03 4.93 5.60
CA CYS A 192 14.02 5.88 4.51
C CYS A 192 14.90 5.38 3.35
N ASN A 193 14.29 4.91 2.26
CA ASN A 193 14.94 4.44 1.03
C ASN A 193 16.14 3.50 1.30
N VAL A 194 15.89 2.36 1.97
CA VAL A 194 16.94 1.40 2.36
C VAL A 194 17.61 0.79 1.13
N GLN A 195 18.90 1.02 0.98
CA GLN A 195 19.65 0.73 -0.27
C GLN A 195 19.87 -0.77 -0.52
N THR A 196 19.90 -1.57 0.54
CA THR A 196 20.12 -3.02 0.49
C THR A 196 18.83 -3.83 0.37
N ALA A 197 17.68 -3.15 0.32
CA ALA A 197 16.39 -3.79 0.21
C ALA A 197 16.18 -4.42 -1.19
N GLY A 198 15.26 -5.38 -1.27
CA GLY A 198 14.86 -6.02 -2.52
C GLY A 198 13.36 -6.23 -2.56
N ILE A 199 12.73 -6.21 -3.75
CA ILE A 199 11.30 -6.51 -3.90
C ILE A 199 11.04 -7.91 -3.36
N GLY A 200 10.14 -8.05 -2.38
CA GLY A 200 9.84 -9.33 -1.76
C GLY A 200 8.87 -10.19 -2.56
N LYS A 201 8.35 -11.23 -1.90
CA LYS A 201 7.42 -12.17 -2.52
C LYS A 201 6.19 -11.44 -3.08
N PRO A 202 5.68 -11.83 -4.27
CA PRO A 202 4.48 -11.23 -4.85
C PRO A 202 3.24 -11.38 -3.93
N PRO A 203 2.22 -10.52 -4.10
CA PRO A 203 0.99 -10.64 -3.33
C PRO A 203 0.31 -12.00 -3.52
N THR A 204 -0.09 -12.65 -2.42
CA THR A 204 -0.75 -13.96 -2.44
C THR A 204 -1.49 -14.23 -1.14
N SER A 205 -2.58 -14.99 -1.20
CA SER A 205 -3.23 -15.61 -0.03
C SER A 205 -2.66 -16.99 0.31
N GLU A 206 -1.85 -17.57 -0.58
CA GLU A 206 -1.17 -18.85 -0.38
C GLU A 206 0.20 -18.60 0.26
N THR A 207 0.19 -18.03 1.48
CA THR A 207 1.41 -17.59 2.17
C THR A 207 2.27 -18.76 2.65
N GLY A 208 1.65 -19.90 2.92
CA GLY A 208 2.27 -21.05 3.58
C GLY A 208 2.56 -20.82 5.07
N VAL A 209 2.08 -19.71 5.65
CA VAL A 209 2.32 -19.33 7.04
C VAL A 209 0.98 -19.22 7.77
N SER A 210 0.80 -20.00 8.84
CA SER A 210 -0.53 -20.23 9.44
C SER A 210 -1.20 -19.00 10.06
N ASN A 211 -0.43 -17.98 10.47
CA ASN A 211 -0.95 -16.75 11.08
C ASN A 211 -0.87 -15.53 10.14
N ILE A 212 -0.50 -15.73 8.86
CA ILE A 212 -0.46 -14.66 7.85
C ILE A 212 -1.46 -15.00 6.76
N ASP A 213 -2.52 -14.20 6.64
CA ASP A 213 -3.56 -14.41 5.65
C ASP A 213 -3.09 -14.01 4.24
N TYR A 214 -2.33 -12.92 4.13
CA TYR A 214 -1.87 -12.40 2.85
C TYR A 214 -0.46 -11.81 2.92
N PHE A 215 0.32 -12.07 1.89
CA PHE A 215 1.38 -11.18 1.46
C PHE A 215 0.78 -10.12 0.55
N MET A 216 1.13 -8.86 0.77
CA MET A 216 0.65 -7.73 -0.02
C MET A 216 1.80 -6.81 -0.35
N TRP A 217 1.72 -6.13 -1.49
CA TRP A 217 2.57 -4.96 -1.75
C TRP A 217 1.76 -3.73 -1.40
N ILE A 218 1.92 -3.28 -0.15
CA ILE A 218 1.14 -2.17 0.40
C ILE A 218 1.82 -0.86 0.01
N LYS A 219 3.13 -0.76 0.26
CA LYS A 219 3.97 0.26 -0.38
C LYS A 219 4.21 -0.13 -1.85
N PRO A 220 3.91 0.74 -2.83
CA PRO A 220 4.30 0.49 -4.21
C PRO A 220 5.83 0.41 -4.36
N PRO A 221 6.41 -0.72 -4.82
CA PRO A 221 7.85 -0.83 -4.99
C PRO A 221 8.35 0.17 -6.03
N GLY A 222 9.26 1.06 -5.62
CA GLY A 222 9.85 2.10 -6.46
C GLY A 222 9.38 3.52 -6.16
N GLU A 223 8.31 3.70 -5.38
CA GLU A 223 8.01 5.02 -4.83
C GLU A 223 8.97 5.38 -3.69
N SER A 224 9.46 6.62 -3.67
CA SER A 224 10.32 7.15 -2.62
C SER A 224 9.57 7.22 -1.28
N ASP A 225 10.30 7.02 -0.19
CA ASP A 225 9.86 7.34 1.18
C ASP A 225 10.00 8.84 1.50
N GLY A 226 10.81 9.57 0.71
CA GLY A 226 11.11 10.99 0.87
C GLY A 226 12.54 11.35 0.44
N GLU A 227 12.93 12.60 0.69
CA GLU A 227 14.29 13.08 0.43
C GLU A 227 15.24 12.61 1.54
N CYS A 228 15.63 11.33 1.48
CA CYS A 228 16.50 10.68 2.46
C CYS A 228 17.97 11.06 2.28
N SER A 229 18.78 10.89 3.33
CA SER A 229 20.24 11.06 3.26
C SER A 229 20.93 10.07 2.31
N THR A 230 20.29 8.94 2.03
CA THR A 230 20.71 7.90 1.09
C THR A 230 20.28 8.18 -0.36
N GLY A 231 19.60 9.32 -0.59
CA GLY A 231 18.99 9.68 -1.86
C GLY A 231 17.48 9.42 -1.88
N GLY A 232 16.81 9.94 -2.91
CA GLY A 232 15.36 9.83 -3.07
C GLY A 232 14.76 11.04 -3.77
N THR A 233 13.47 10.93 -4.07
CA THR A 233 12.61 12.04 -4.51
C THR A 233 11.59 12.36 -3.43
N SER A 234 10.69 13.32 -3.67
CA SER A 234 9.54 13.56 -2.79
C SER A 234 8.78 12.26 -2.48
N ALA A 235 8.26 12.14 -1.26
CA ALA A 235 7.51 10.96 -0.82
C ALA A 235 6.35 10.65 -1.78
N GLY A 236 6.18 9.38 -2.16
CA GLY A 236 5.17 8.93 -3.12
C GLY A 236 5.56 9.09 -4.60
N SER A 237 6.57 9.90 -4.93
CA SER A 237 7.06 9.99 -6.31
C SER A 237 7.89 8.77 -6.69
N PHE A 238 7.80 8.35 -7.95
CA PHE A 238 8.62 7.27 -8.48
C PHE A 238 10.12 7.64 -8.46
N TYR A 239 10.93 6.78 -7.84
CA TYR A 239 12.37 6.91 -7.69
C TYR A 239 13.08 5.79 -8.45
N ALA A 240 13.48 6.08 -9.69
CA ALA A 240 14.00 5.08 -10.63
C ALA A 240 15.26 4.33 -10.13
N ASP A 241 16.20 5.03 -9.49
CA ASP A 241 17.41 4.39 -8.95
C ASP A 241 17.05 3.46 -7.78
N GLY A 242 16.12 3.88 -6.92
CA GLY A 242 15.59 3.04 -5.84
C GLY A 242 14.89 1.80 -6.37
N PHE A 243 14.02 1.96 -7.37
CA PHE A 243 13.37 0.83 -8.04
C PHE A 243 14.38 -0.14 -8.64
N THR A 244 15.42 0.37 -9.32
CA THR A 244 16.47 -0.46 -9.93
C THR A 244 17.16 -1.33 -8.88
N LYS A 245 17.52 -0.73 -7.74
CA LYS A 245 18.12 -1.48 -6.62
C LYS A 245 17.17 -2.53 -6.06
N LEU A 246 15.90 -2.17 -5.85
CA LEU A 246 14.89 -3.10 -5.33
C LEU A 246 14.69 -4.29 -6.29
N TRP A 247 14.63 -4.05 -7.60
CA TRP A 247 14.47 -5.09 -8.62
C TRP A 247 15.66 -6.02 -8.67
N ASP A 248 16.86 -5.46 -8.84
CA ASP A 248 18.10 -6.22 -9.04
C ASP A 248 18.44 -7.11 -7.84
N GLN A 249 18.06 -6.67 -6.65
CA GLN A 249 18.27 -7.39 -5.39
C GLN A 249 17.07 -8.22 -4.96
N GLY A 250 15.97 -8.24 -5.72
CA GLY A 250 14.67 -8.75 -5.28
C GLY A 250 14.36 -10.18 -5.72
N TYR A 251 13.22 -10.67 -5.24
CA TYR A 251 12.65 -11.99 -5.47
C TYR A 251 12.65 -12.41 -6.94
N PHE A 252 12.28 -11.52 -7.86
CA PHE A 252 12.20 -11.86 -9.28
C PHE A 252 13.55 -12.21 -9.91
N VAL A 253 14.64 -11.57 -9.45
CA VAL A 253 15.99 -11.88 -9.91
C VAL A 253 16.55 -13.05 -9.09
N GLY A 254 16.47 -12.97 -7.76
CA GLY A 254 17.07 -13.93 -6.84
C GLY A 254 16.45 -15.34 -6.89
N GLU A 255 15.12 -15.43 -6.96
CA GLU A 255 14.39 -16.70 -7.01
C GLU A 255 13.69 -16.92 -8.36
N GLY A 256 13.20 -15.85 -8.99
CA GLY A 256 12.46 -15.91 -10.25
C GLY A 256 13.32 -16.08 -11.50
N GLY A 257 14.65 -15.96 -11.39
CA GLY A 257 15.59 -16.11 -12.51
C GLY A 257 15.48 -15.01 -13.58
N LEU A 258 14.80 -13.90 -13.30
CA LEU A 258 14.77 -12.74 -14.19
C LEU A 258 16.14 -12.04 -14.19
N LYS A 259 16.39 -11.28 -15.25
CA LYS A 259 17.63 -10.49 -15.37
C LYS A 259 17.55 -9.23 -14.51
N THR A 260 18.70 -8.79 -14.02
CA THR A 260 18.86 -7.42 -13.53
C THR A 260 18.53 -6.42 -14.63
N ILE A 261 18.15 -5.20 -14.26
CA ILE A 261 17.88 -4.12 -15.22
C ILE A 261 19.13 -3.88 -16.07
N ALA A 262 20.32 -3.85 -15.47
CA ALA A 262 21.57 -3.69 -16.19
C ALA A 262 21.86 -4.82 -17.22
N ALA A 263 21.45 -6.06 -16.93
CA ALA A 263 21.62 -7.20 -17.85
C ALA A 263 20.46 -7.34 -18.87
N GLY A 264 19.37 -6.59 -18.68
CA GLY A 264 18.17 -6.59 -19.52
C GLY A 264 18.15 -5.51 -20.63
N THR A 265 19.06 -4.54 -20.61
CA THR A 265 19.14 -3.43 -21.59
C THR A 265 19.71 -3.83 -22.97
N GLY A 266 19.64 -5.11 -23.33
CA GLY A 266 19.67 -5.48 -24.74
C GLY A 266 18.50 -4.81 -25.45
N VAL A 267 18.77 -4.07 -26.53
CA VAL A 267 17.78 -3.29 -27.29
C VAL A 267 16.48 -4.06 -27.44
N VAL A 268 15.40 -3.58 -26.81
CA VAL A 268 14.05 -4.05 -27.11
C VAL A 268 13.68 -3.43 -28.45
N THR A 269 14.00 -4.13 -29.55
CA THR A 269 13.35 -3.84 -30.83
C THR A 269 11.89 -4.20 -30.66
N GLN A 270 11.02 -3.19 -30.54
CA GLN A 270 9.60 -3.38 -30.77
C GLN A 270 9.43 -3.88 -32.20
N GLN A 271 9.30 -5.20 -32.37
CA GLN A 271 8.78 -5.77 -33.60
C GLN A 271 7.30 -5.43 -33.65
N SER A 272 6.96 -4.41 -34.44
CA SER A 272 5.62 -4.23 -34.94
C SER A 272 5.26 -5.44 -35.80
N ASN A 273 4.43 -6.33 -35.27
CA ASN A 273 3.76 -7.34 -36.08
C ASN A 273 2.78 -6.65 -37.00
N GLN A 274 3.22 -6.28 -38.21
CA GLN A 274 2.31 -6.02 -39.31
C GLN A 274 1.85 -7.36 -39.89
N THR A 275 0.61 -7.72 -39.56
CA THR A 275 -0.16 -8.73 -40.29
C THR A 275 -0.46 -8.21 -41.69
N SER A 276 0.13 -8.86 -42.69
CA SER A 276 -0.14 -8.61 -44.10
C SER A 276 -1.48 -9.23 -44.52
N ALA A 277 -2.52 -8.41 -44.64
CA ALA A 277 -3.70 -8.72 -45.42
C ALA A 277 -3.57 -8.04 -46.80
N GLY A 278 -3.42 -8.84 -47.86
CA GLY A 278 -3.44 -8.34 -49.22
C GLY A 278 -4.87 -8.02 -49.67
N SER A 279 -5.04 -6.96 -50.48
CA SER A 279 -5.77 -6.96 -51.75
C SER A 279 -5.86 -5.55 -52.37
N SER A 280 -5.50 -5.49 -53.66
CA SER A 280 -6.02 -4.62 -54.75
C SER A 280 -6.04 -3.08 -54.64
N VAL A 281 -5.19 -2.51 -55.50
CA VAL A 281 -5.17 -1.24 -56.25
C VAL A 281 -6.52 -0.52 -56.46
N ASP A 282 -6.56 0.79 -56.18
CA ASP A 282 -6.98 1.82 -57.15
C ASP A 282 -6.45 3.22 -56.78
N GLN A 283 -6.01 3.96 -57.81
CA GLN A 283 -5.43 5.31 -57.73
C GLN A 283 -6.50 6.40 -57.59
N ILE A 284 -6.18 7.52 -56.93
CA ILE A 284 -6.45 8.93 -57.30
C ILE A 284 -5.66 9.87 -56.36
N SER A 285 -5.04 10.92 -56.91
CA SER A 285 -4.17 11.91 -56.24
C SER A 285 -4.94 13.13 -55.64
N PRO A 286 -4.28 14.19 -55.13
CA PRO A 286 -4.26 14.55 -53.71
C PRO A 286 -5.09 15.80 -53.36
N VAL A 287 -5.50 15.94 -52.10
CA VAL A 287 -5.94 17.22 -51.54
C VAL A 287 -5.34 17.39 -50.15
N ASP A 288 -4.58 18.48 -50.00
CA ASP A 288 -4.02 18.99 -48.75
C ASP A 288 -5.10 19.25 -47.70
N GLN A 289 -4.95 18.73 -46.48
CA GLN A 289 -5.43 19.40 -45.26
C GLN A 289 -4.51 19.15 -44.05
N GLU A 290 -4.21 20.28 -43.42
CA GLU A 290 -3.45 20.58 -42.22
C GLU A 290 -3.29 19.50 -41.14
N VAL A 291 -2.05 19.36 -40.71
CA VAL A 291 -1.62 18.63 -39.51
C VAL A 291 -2.02 19.45 -38.27
N SER A 292 -2.89 18.89 -37.43
CA SER A 292 -2.96 19.28 -36.01
C SER A 292 -2.99 18.03 -35.14
N GLY A 293 -1.99 17.92 -34.25
CA GLY A 293 -1.95 16.88 -33.23
C GLY A 293 -0.54 16.45 -32.88
N VAL A 294 -0.02 16.95 -31.74
CA VAL A 294 0.60 16.10 -30.70
C VAL A 294 0.35 16.79 -29.36
N GLY A 295 -0.74 16.42 -28.69
CA GLY A 295 -0.93 16.69 -27.26
C GLY A 295 -0.27 15.57 -26.47
N THR A 296 0.89 15.84 -25.88
CA THR A 296 1.54 14.95 -24.91
C THR A 296 0.70 14.89 -23.64
N VAL A 297 0.11 13.72 -23.36
CA VAL A 297 -0.55 13.43 -22.08
C VAL A 297 0.54 13.07 -21.07
N ALA A 298 0.83 13.99 -20.15
CA ALA A 298 1.62 13.73 -18.96
C ALA A 298 0.79 12.89 -17.96
N PRO A 299 1.38 11.89 -17.28
CA PRO A 299 0.66 11.11 -16.28
C PRO A 299 0.41 11.96 -15.02
N ALA A 300 -0.83 11.90 -14.54
CA ALA A 300 -1.30 12.54 -13.32
C ALA A 300 -0.62 11.94 -12.08
N GLN A 301 -0.32 12.82 -11.12
CA GLN A 301 0.31 12.54 -9.84
C GLN A 301 -0.49 11.51 -9.03
N LEU A 302 0.21 10.44 -8.62
CA LEU A 302 -0.24 9.38 -7.71
C LEU A 302 -0.17 9.86 -6.25
#